data_AF-A0AAV4SEY7-F1
#
_entry.id   AF-A0AAV4SEY7-F1
#
_cell.length_a   1.000
_cell.length_b   1.000
_cell.length_c   1.000
_cell.angle_alpha   90.00
_cell.angle_beta   90.00
_cell.angle_gamma   90.00
#
_symmetry.space_group_name_H-M   'P 1'
#
loop_
_entity.id
_entity.type
_entity.pdbx_description
1 polymer ?
#
loop_
_entity_poly.entity_id
_entity_poly.type
_entity_poly.pdbx_seq_one_letter_code
_entity_poly.pdbx_strand_id
1 'polypeptide(L)'
;MALNSITGKIQIHAAKNSYSDYQPLSESGMQEYENMLELYNFPREFTTQDLVSAFCNLRQSCFSIKWVDDNHALAIFTSPSLANQALQMNHPFLKVRPVSDGTTETLAKARWFSILDTQSNSEPQKPRPATSAVLARRLVSQALGVKDKATKEQKDFERKVLKEAKEKKKAKG
;
A
#
# COMPACT_ATOMS: atom_id res chain seq x y z
N MET A 1 -8.24 58.90 -12.10
CA MET A 1 -6.87 58.49 -12.49
C MET A 1 -6.76 56.99 -12.32
N ALA A 2 -6.42 56.28 -13.39
CA ALA A 2 -6.51 54.82 -13.52
C ALA A 2 -5.38 54.09 -12.78
N LEU A 3 -5.71 52.95 -12.17
CA LEU A 3 -4.76 52.00 -11.59
C LEU A 3 -4.08 51.24 -12.75
N ASN A 4 -2.79 51.48 -12.95
CA ASN A 4 -2.00 50.78 -13.96
C ASN A 4 -1.77 49.33 -13.53
N SER A 5 -2.41 48.41 -14.24
CA SER A 5 -2.16 46.97 -14.20
C SER A 5 -0.75 46.68 -14.70
N ILE A 6 0.19 46.41 -13.79
CA ILE A 6 1.47 45.80 -14.12
C ILE A 6 1.23 44.30 -14.32
N THR A 7 0.94 43.91 -15.56
CA THR A 7 0.96 42.51 -15.98
C THR A 7 2.21 42.32 -16.84
N GLY A 8 3.28 41.83 -16.22
CA GLY A 8 4.48 41.40 -16.92
C GLY A 8 4.14 40.26 -17.88
N LYS A 9 4.66 40.32 -19.12
CA LYS A 9 4.47 39.27 -20.13
C LYS A 9 5.18 37.99 -19.67
N ILE A 10 4.42 36.99 -19.24
CA ILE A 10 4.94 35.64 -18.96
C ILE A 10 4.89 34.84 -20.27
N GLN A 11 6.06 34.40 -20.74
CA GLN A 11 6.18 33.50 -21.88
C GLN A 11 6.35 32.07 -21.34
N ILE A 12 5.35 31.22 -21.58
CA ILE A 12 5.39 29.81 -21.21
C ILE A 12 5.97 29.05 -22.40
N HIS A 13 7.16 28.45 -22.22
CA HIS A 13 7.76 27.59 -23.23
C HIS A 13 7.40 26.12 -22.95
N ALA A 14 7.06 25.39 -24.01
CA ALA A 14 6.84 23.95 -23.92
C ALA A 14 8.15 23.25 -23.50
N ALA A 15 8.05 22.33 -22.55
CA ALA A 15 9.19 21.52 -22.13
C ALA A 15 9.72 20.73 -23.33
N LYS A 16 10.99 20.94 -23.67
CA LYS A 16 11.64 20.32 -24.83
C LYS A 16 11.93 18.82 -24.63
N ASN A 17 11.86 18.34 -23.38
CA ASN A 17 12.18 16.97 -23.05
C ASN A 17 10.89 16.17 -22.84
N SER A 18 10.62 15.24 -23.77
CA SER A 18 9.62 14.19 -23.58
C SER A 18 10.17 13.16 -22.61
N TYR A 19 9.62 13.14 -21.39
CA TYR A 19 9.96 12.15 -20.35
C TYR A 19 9.07 10.89 -20.40
N SER A 20 8.22 10.78 -21.43
CA SER A 20 7.22 9.70 -21.56
C SER A 20 7.85 8.30 -21.62
N ASP A 21 9.08 8.21 -22.11
CA ASP A 21 9.80 6.94 -22.31
C ASP A 21 10.86 6.68 -21.24
N TYR A 22 10.87 7.48 -20.16
CA TYR A 22 11.81 7.28 -19.06
C TYR A 22 11.46 6.01 -18.29
N GLN A 23 12.22 4.94 -18.56
CA GLN A 23 12.32 3.80 -17.68
C GLN A 23 13.59 3.97 -16.83
N PRO A 24 13.50 3.94 -15.48
CA PRO A 24 14.68 3.96 -14.65
C PRO A 24 15.57 2.76 -15.02
N LEU A 25 16.84 3.03 -15.33
CA LEU A 25 17.83 2.03 -15.67
C LEU A 25 18.11 1.18 -14.42
N SER A 26 17.27 0.18 -14.17
CA SER A 26 17.64 -0.97 -13.36
C SER A 26 18.29 -1.96 -14.31
N GLU A 27 19.61 -2.02 -14.33
CA GLU A 27 20.37 -2.99 -15.15
C GLU A 27 20.18 -4.45 -14.72
N SER A 28 19.17 -4.75 -13.91
CA SER A 28 18.91 -6.10 -13.41
C SER A 28 17.43 -6.29 -13.10
N GLY A 29 16.64 -6.54 -14.15
CA GLY A 29 15.30 -7.14 -14.01
C GLY A 29 15.32 -8.52 -13.30
N MET A 30 16.51 -9.11 -13.11
CA MET A 30 16.75 -10.29 -12.26
C MET A 30 16.79 -9.95 -10.76
N GLN A 31 17.19 -8.71 -10.41
CA GLN A 31 17.42 -8.30 -9.02
C GLN A 31 16.15 -7.75 -8.35
N GLU A 32 15.17 -7.29 -9.15
CA GLU A 32 13.95 -6.65 -8.65
C GLU A 32 13.03 -7.58 -7.83
N TYR A 33 13.22 -8.91 -7.91
CA TYR A 33 12.41 -9.89 -7.18
C TYR A 33 13.23 -10.92 -6.38
N GLU A 34 14.51 -10.65 -6.07
CA GLU A 34 15.38 -11.60 -5.35
C GLU A 34 14.86 -12.02 -3.98
N ASN A 35 14.04 -11.18 -3.35
CA ASN A 35 13.39 -11.47 -2.08
C ASN A 35 11.97 -12.04 -2.24
N MET A 36 11.53 -12.37 -3.45
CA MET A 36 10.19 -12.90 -3.72
C MET A 36 10.28 -14.26 -4.40
N LEU A 37 9.46 -15.22 -3.97
CA LEU A 37 9.38 -16.55 -4.56
C LEU A 37 7.93 -16.92 -4.86
N GLU A 38 7.73 -17.68 -5.93
CA GLU A 38 6.46 -18.33 -6.20
C GLU A 38 6.39 -19.68 -5.49
N LEU A 39 5.33 -19.86 -4.74
CA LEU A 39 4.84 -21.09 -4.16
C LEU A 39 3.82 -21.69 -5.12
N TYR A 40 4.03 -22.91 -5.61
CA TYR A 40 3.17 -23.50 -6.63
C TYR A 40 2.98 -25.01 -6.47
N ASN A 41 2.01 -25.55 -7.22
CA ASN A 41 1.71 -26.99 -7.28
C ASN A 41 1.40 -27.60 -5.91
N PHE A 42 0.71 -26.84 -5.06
CA PHE A 42 0.18 -27.32 -3.79
C PHE A 42 -1.33 -27.62 -3.88
N PRO A 43 -1.90 -28.51 -3.06
CA PRO A 43 -3.33 -28.86 -3.07
C PRO A 43 -4.24 -27.63 -2.85
N ARG A 44 -5.43 -27.61 -3.47
CA ARG A 44 -6.36 -26.46 -3.35
C ARG A 44 -6.92 -26.28 -1.94
N GLU A 45 -6.81 -27.31 -1.12
CA GLU A 45 -7.23 -27.33 0.27
C GLU A 45 -6.23 -26.60 1.17
N PHE A 46 -5.07 -26.21 0.66
CA PHE A 46 -4.08 -25.48 1.43
C PHE A 46 -4.61 -24.12 1.86
N THR A 47 -4.34 -23.82 3.12
CA THR A 47 -4.60 -22.52 3.72
C THR A 47 -3.31 -21.74 3.87
N THR A 48 -3.43 -20.45 4.21
CA THR A 48 -2.26 -19.62 4.54
C THR A 48 -1.42 -20.25 5.66
N GLN A 49 -2.05 -20.96 6.60
CA GLN A 49 -1.36 -21.62 7.71
C GLN A 49 -0.49 -22.77 7.21
N ASP A 50 -0.95 -23.55 6.24
CA ASP A 50 -0.19 -24.66 5.67
C ASP A 50 1.04 -24.15 4.93
N LEU A 51 0.88 -23.08 4.15
CA LEU A 51 2.00 -22.43 3.45
C LEU A 51 3.00 -21.80 4.43
N VAL A 52 2.54 -21.17 5.52
CA VAL A 52 3.42 -20.65 6.56
C VAL A 52 4.15 -21.78 7.29
N SER A 53 3.47 -22.90 7.53
CA SER A 53 4.03 -24.07 8.21
C SER A 53 5.09 -24.77 7.37
N ALA A 54 4.99 -24.71 6.04
CA ALA A 54 6.03 -25.21 5.15
C ALA A 54 7.40 -24.55 5.43
N PHE A 55 7.40 -23.28 5.85
CA PHE A 55 8.61 -22.53 6.20
C PHE A 55 8.80 -22.37 7.71
N CYS A 56 8.35 -23.32 8.54
CA CYS A 56 8.44 -23.23 10.01
C CYS A 56 9.88 -23.09 10.55
N ASN A 57 10.90 -23.51 9.78
CA ASN A 57 12.31 -23.31 10.10
C ASN A 57 12.72 -21.83 10.00
N LEU A 58 11.96 -21.03 9.27
CA LEU A 58 12.09 -19.58 9.19
C LEU A 58 11.12 -18.94 10.19
N ARG A 59 11.51 -17.82 10.80
CA ARG A 59 10.57 -17.09 11.67
C ARG A 59 9.43 -16.55 10.82
N GLN A 60 8.19 -16.64 11.30
CA GLN A 60 7.03 -16.11 10.57
C GLN A 60 7.13 -14.60 10.26
N SER A 61 7.88 -13.84 11.07
CA SER A 61 8.16 -12.41 10.83
C SER A 61 9.11 -12.14 9.65
N CYS A 62 9.76 -13.17 9.11
CA CYS A 62 10.75 -13.06 8.04
C CYS A 62 10.13 -13.06 6.64
N PHE A 63 8.83 -13.39 6.51
CA PHE A 63 8.16 -13.43 5.22
C PHE A 63 6.64 -13.18 5.32
N SER A 64 6.02 -12.83 4.20
CA SER A 64 4.58 -12.67 4.06
C SER A 64 4.07 -13.45 2.85
N ILE A 65 2.88 -14.03 2.95
CA ILE A 65 2.26 -14.80 1.87
C ILE A 65 1.14 -13.98 1.23
N LYS A 66 1.15 -13.93 -0.11
CA LYS A 66 0.12 -13.31 -0.94
C LYS A 66 -0.39 -14.32 -1.96
N TRP A 67 -1.62 -14.76 -1.79
CA TRP A 67 -2.29 -15.66 -2.71
C TRP A 67 -2.34 -15.11 -4.13
N VAL A 68 -2.09 -15.95 -5.14
CA VAL A 68 -2.24 -15.63 -6.57
C VAL A 68 -3.51 -16.28 -7.08
N ASP A 69 -3.67 -17.59 -6.85
CA ASP A 69 -4.86 -18.40 -7.12
C ASP A 69 -4.95 -19.59 -6.14
N ASP A 70 -5.81 -20.59 -6.39
CA ASP A 70 -6.00 -21.74 -5.48
C ASP A 70 -4.76 -22.67 -5.34
N ASN A 71 -3.80 -22.59 -6.25
CA ASN A 71 -2.63 -23.47 -6.34
C ASN A 71 -1.30 -22.71 -6.44
N HIS A 72 -1.34 -21.38 -6.39
CA HIS A 72 -0.20 -20.47 -6.48
C HIS A 72 -0.28 -19.37 -5.42
N ALA A 73 0.86 -19.09 -4.80
CA ALA A 73 1.03 -17.98 -3.87
C ALA A 73 2.41 -17.33 -4.04
N LEU A 74 2.51 -16.06 -3.68
CA LEU A 74 3.74 -15.29 -3.67
C LEU A 74 4.23 -15.17 -2.24
N ALA A 75 5.44 -15.66 -1.96
CA ALA A 75 6.13 -15.47 -0.70
C ALA A 75 7.09 -14.27 -0.82
N ILE A 76 6.90 -13.26 0.02
CA ILE A 76 7.70 -12.03 0.07
C ILE A 76 8.56 -12.09 1.32
N PHE A 77 9.87 -12.21 1.16
CA PHE A 77 10.84 -12.30 2.24
C PHE A 77 11.40 -10.91 2.59
N THR A 78 11.80 -10.74 3.85
CA THR A 78 12.44 -9.49 4.32
C THR A 78 13.87 -9.34 3.81
N SER A 79 14.49 -10.40 3.29
CA SER A 79 15.85 -10.38 2.75
C SER A 79 16.02 -11.43 1.64
N PRO A 80 16.80 -11.16 0.58
CA PRO A 80 17.18 -12.14 -0.44
C PRO A 80 17.82 -13.41 0.12
N SER A 81 18.57 -13.31 1.24
CA SER A 81 19.21 -14.47 1.87
C SER A 81 18.19 -15.47 2.41
N LEU A 82 17.06 -14.96 2.93
CA LEU A 82 15.96 -15.79 3.42
C LEU A 82 15.20 -16.45 2.26
N ALA A 83 15.02 -15.74 1.15
CA ALA A 83 14.45 -16.31 -0.07
C ALA A 83 15.34 -17.45 -0.60
N ASN A 84 16.66 -17.23 -0.69
CA ASN A 84 17.59 -18.28 -1.07
C ASN A 84 17.53 -19.50 -0.13
N GLN A 85 17.44 -19.26 1.18
CA GLN A 85 17.27 -20.35 2.15
C GLN A 85 15.96 -21.13 1.90
N ALA A 86 14.85 -20.43 1.67
CA ALA A 86 13.56 -21.04 1.37
C ALA A 86 13.58 -21.84 0.07
N LEU A 87 14.30 -21.38 -0.96
CA LEU A 87 14.45 -22.09 -2.22
C LEU A 87 15.20 -23.43 -2.08
N GLN A 88 16.10 -23.54 -1.11
CA GLN A 88 16.82 -24.78 -0.79
C GLN A 88 16.01 -25.73 0.10
N MET A 89 14.87 -25.30 0.62
CA MET A 89 13.99 -26.17 1.41
C MET A 89 13.20 -27.08 0.46
N ASN A 90 13.10 -28.35 0.85
CA ASN A 90 12.30 -29.32 0.10
C ASN A 90 10.97 -29.55 0.82
N HIS A 91 9.86 -29.43 0.09
CA HIS A 91 8.53 -29.63 0.64
C HIS A 91 7.79 -30.72 -0.15
N PRO A 92 7.12 -31.67 0.53
CA PRO A 92 6.50 -32.82 -0.14
C PRO A 92 5.27 -32.44 -0.99
N PHE A 93 4.55 -31.38 -0.60
CA PHE A 93 3.28 -30.97 -1.21
C PHE A 93 3.31 -29.56 -1.77
N LEU A 94 4.49 -28.96 -1.90
CA LEU A 94 4.66 -27.56 -2.30
C LEU A 94 5.96 -27.42 -3.08
N LYS A 95 5.94 -26.68 -4.19
CA LYS A 95 7.16 -26.32 -4.92
C LYS A 95 7.42 -24.84 -4.79
N VAL A 96 8.69 -24.47 -4.85
CA VAL A 96 9.16 -23.09 -4.71
C VAL A 96 10.06 -22.78 -5.89
N ARG A 97 9.86 -21.63 -6.52
CA ARG A 97 10.72 -21.13 -7.61
C ARG A 97 10.88 -19.61 -7.57
N PRO A 98 11.93 -19.05 -8.17
CA PRO A 98 12.05 -17.60 -8.34
C PRO A 98 10.88 -17.02 -9.15
N VAL A 99 10.53 -15.76 -8.91
CA VAL A 99 9.47 -15.06 -9.66
C VAL A 99 9.79 -14.97 -11.16
N SER A 100 11.06 -14.94 -11.55
CA SER A 100 11.50 -14.94 -12.95
C SER A 100 11.00 -16.17 -13.72
N ASP A 101 10.90 -17.30 -13.04
CA ASP A 101 10.51 -18.58 -13.60
C ASP A 101 9.01 -18.85 -13.38
N GLY A 102 8.31 -17.86 -12.84
CA GLY A 102 6.95 -17.96 -12.35
C GLY A 102 5.87 -17.83 -13.42
N THR A 103 4.61 -17.91 -12.99
CA THR A 103 3.46 -17.61 -13.85
C THR A 103 3.37 -16.10 -14.15
N THR A 104 2.69 -15.75 -15.25
CA THR A 104 2.44 -14.34 -15.63
C THR A 104 1.66 -13.59 -14.54
N GLU A 105 0.76 -14.28 -13.87
CA GLU A 105 -0.08 -13.82 -12.78
C GLU A 105 0.77 -13.50 -11.55
N THR A 106 1.70 -14.40 -11.21
CA THR A 106 2.66 -14.18 -10.14
C THR A 106 3.59 -13.02 -10.45
N LEU A 107 4.09 -12.91 -11.68
CA LEU A 107 4.94 -11.78 -12.09
C LEU A 107 4.19 -10.45 -12.00
N ALA A 108 2.93 -10.40 -12.46
CA ALA A 108 2.10 -9.21 -12.33
C ALA A 108 1.85 -8.82 -10.86
N LYS A 109 1.65 -9.81 -9.99
CA LYS A 109 1.46 -9.61 -8.55
C LYS A 109 2.75 -9.15 -7.86
N ALA A 110 3.89 -9.73 -8.21
CA ALA A 110 5.20 -9.31 -7.71
C ALA A 110 5.53 -7.87 -8.13
N ARG A 111 5.27 -7.50 -9.39
CA ARG A 111 5.38 -6.12 -9.88
C ARG A 111 4.56 -5.14 -9.05
N TRP A 112 3.29 -5.47 -8.83
CA TRP A 112 2.39 -4.65 -8.01
C TRP A 112 2.94 -4.44 -6.59
N PHE A 113 3.39 -5.50 -5.94
CA PHE A 113 3.94 -5.40 -4.58
C PHE A 113 5.29 -4.69 -4.53
N SER A 114 6.15 -4.85 -5.54
CA SER A 114 7.43 -4.12 -5.65
C SER A 114 7.23 -2.61 -5.78
N ILE A 115 6.25 -2.20 -6.60
CA ILE A 115 5.85 -0.79 -6.72
C ILE A 115 5.27 -0.26 -5.41
N LEU A 116 4.42 -1.05 -4.73
CA LEU A 116 3.82 -0.66 -3.46
C LEU A 116 4.83 -0.58 -2.32
N ASP A 117 5.83 -1.46 -2.25
CA ASP A 117 6.86 -1.41 -1.21
C ASP A 117 7.70 -0.12 -1.35
N THR A 118 8.05 0.21 -2.60
CA THR A 118 8.72 1.47 -2.96
C THR A 118 7.88 2.71 -2.62
N GLN A 119 6.55 2.65 -2.78
CA GLN A 119 5.64 3.72 -2.37
C GLN A 119 5.37 3.77 -0.86
N SER A 120 5.36 2.63 -0.17
CA SER A 120 5.11 2.56 1.27
C SER A 120 6.28 3.09 2.10
N ASN A 121 7.50 3.02 1.56
CA ASN A 121 8.69 3.57 2.19
C ASN A 121 8.89 5.07 1.87
N SER A 122 8.11 5.66 0.96
CA SER A 122 8.26 7.07 0.54
C SER A 122 7.20 8.03 1.07
N GLU A 123 6.05 7.55 1.57
CA GLU A 123 5.15 8.39 2.35
C GLU A 123 4.78 7.72 3.68
N PRO A 124 5.01 8.38 4.83
CA PRO A 124 4.47 7.90 6.09
C PRO A 124 2.96 7.73 5.91
N GLN A 125 2.43 6.55 6.25
CA GLN A 125 1.01 6.23 6.19
C GLN A 125 0.21 7.44 6.66
N LYS A 126 -0.35 8.21 5.70
CA LYS A 126 -1.08 9.43 6.04
C LYS A 126 -2.20 8.97 6.95
N PRO A 127 -2.25 9.42 8.22
CA PRO A 127 -3.33 9.00 9.10
C PRO A 127 -4.63 9.30 8.39
N ARG A 128 -5.55 8.32 8.33
CA ARG A 128 -6.87 8.53 7.75
C ARG A 128 -7.38 9.86 8.28
N PRO A 129 -7.80 10.79 7.41
CA PRO A 129 -8.28 12.10 7.87
C PRO A 129 -9.35 11.85 8.92
N ALA A 130 -9.13 12.40 10.12
CA ALA A 130 -10.05 12.23 11.23
C ALA A 130 -11.45 12.66 10.78
N THR A 131 -12.34 11.68 10.61
CA THR A 131 -13.68 11.91 10.10
C THR A 131 -14.48 12.56 11.23
N SER A 132 -14.91 13.81 11.04
CA SER A 132 -15.73 14.47 12.04
C SER A 132 -17.11 13.82 12.07
N ALA A 133 -17.43 13.12 13.14
CA ALA A 133 -18.74 12.50 13.35
C ALA A 133 -19.88 13.52 13.23
N VAL A 134 -19.64 14.76 13.68
CA VAL A 134 -20.57 15.89 13.54
C VAL A 134 -20.86 16.19 12.07
N LEU A 135 -19.83 16.27 11.23
CA LEU A 135 -19.99 16.53 9.80
C LEU A 135 -20.69 15.38 9.10
N ALA A 136 -20.31 14.14 9.40
CA ALA A 136 -20.94 12.95 8.84
C ALA A 136 -22.43 12.92 9.16
N ARG A 137 -22.82 13.11 10.43
CA ARG A 137 -24.23 13.15 10.84
C ARG A 137 -25.00 14.29 10.19
N ARG A 138 -24.40 15.48 10.06
CA ARG A 138 -25.04 16.62 9.38
C ARG A 138 -25.28 16.34 7.89
N LEU A 139 -24.31 15.74 7.20
CA LEU A 139 -24.44 15.39 5.78
C LEU A 139 -25.52 14.32 5.58
N VAL A 140 -25.50 13.26 6.39
CA VAL A 140 -26.50 12.18 6.35
C VAL A 140 -27.90 12.69 6.69
N SER A 141 -28.02 13.51 7.74
CA SER A 141 -29.31 14.10 8.16
C SER A 141 -29.89 15.02 7.08
N GLN A 142 -29.05 15.82 6.40
CA GLN A 142 -29.49 16.67 5.29
C GLN A 142 -29.91 15.85 4.07
N ALA A 143 -29.14 14.83 3.70
CA ALA A 143 -29.42 13.99 2.54
C ALA A 143 -30.67 13.12 2.73
N LEU A 144 -30.91 12.63 3.95
CA LEU A 144 -32.04 11.77 4.27
C LEU A 144 -33.26 12.53 4.82
N GLY A 145 -33.17 13.84 5.03
CA GLY A 145 -34.26 14.66 5.58
C GLY A 145 -34.64 14.34 7.02
N VAL A 146 -33.78 13.65 7.78
CA VAL A 146 -34.05 13.19 9.15
C VAL A 146 -33.33 14.09 10.16
N LYS A 147 -33.95 14.30 11.33
CA LYS A 147 -33.32 15.08 12.41
C LYS A 147 -32.21 14.27 13.11
N ASP A 148 -31.11 14.94 13.42
CA ASP A 148 -29.99 14.36 14.19
C ASP A 148 -30.44 13.96 15.60
N LYS A 149 -30.22 12.70 15.97
CA LYS A 149 -30.60 12.09 17.26
C LYS A 149 -29.60 12.35 18.39
N ALA A 150 -28.47 13.01 18.11
CA ALA A 150 -27.47 13.30 19.15
C ALA A 150 -28.04 14.19 20.27
N THR A 151 -27.84 13.76 21.51
CA THR A 151 -28.24 14.50 22.72
C THR A 151 -27.45 15.81 22.87
N LYS A 152 -27.97 16.75 23.66
CA LYS A 152 -27.31 18.05 23.89
C LYS A 152 -25.92 17.87 24.51
N GLU A 153 -25.80 16.96 25.48
CA GLU A 153 -24.54 16.61 26.15
C GLU A 153 -23.51 16.02 25.18
N GLN A 154 -23.93 15.13 24.28
CA GLN A 154 -23.05 14.58 23.24
C GLN A 154 -22.56 15.66 22.28
N LYS A 155 -23.42 16.61 21.89
CA LYS A 155 -23.05 17.74 21.02
C LYS A 155 -22.02 18.66 21.68
N ASP A 156 -22.16 18.92 22.98
CA ASP A 156 -21.25 19.78 23.73
C ASP A 156 -19.89 19.11 23.95
N PHE A 157 -19.89 17.80 24.24
CA PHE A 157 -18.66 17.01 24.33
C PHE A 157 -17.89 17.00 23.00
N GLU A 158 -18.57 16.71 21.89
CA GLU A 158 -17.93 16.70 20.56
C GLU A 158 -17.43 18.08 20.14
N ARG A 159 -18.13 19.17 20.48
CA ARG A 159 -17.64 20.54 20.26
C ARG A 159 -16.38 20.82 21.05
N LYS A 160 -16.31 20.38 22.31
CA LYS A 160 -15.12 20.54 23.16
C LYS A 160 -13.93 19.78 22.57
N VAL A 161 -14.13 18.52 22.20
CA VAL A 161 -13.10 17.69 21.53
C VAL A 161 -12.62 18.34 20.22
N LEU A 162 -13.53 18.86 19.40
CA LEU A 162 -13.17 19.52 18.14
C LEU A 162 -12.40 20.84 18.37
N LYS A 163 -12.75 21.59 19.42
CA LYS A 163 -12.06 22.83 19.81
C LYS A 163 -10.63 22.54 20.26
N GLU A 164 -10.44 21.57 21.15
CA GLU A 164 -9.12 21.14 21.61
C GLU A 164 -8.25 20.61 20.46
N ALA A 165 -8.83 19.86 19.52
CA ALA A 165 -8.11 19.37 18.34
C ALA A 165 -7.64 20.52 17.40
N LYS A 166 -8.46 21.57 17.25
CA LYS A 166 -8.10 22.76 16.45
C LYS A 166 -6.98 23.57 17.12
N GLU A 167 -7.04 23.74 18.44
CA GLU A 167 -6.01 24.44 19.22
C GLU A 167 -4.67 23.69 19.14
N LYS A 168 -4.68 22.36 19.28
CA LYS A 168 -3.47 21.52 19.10
C LYS A 168 -2.88 21.60 17.69
N LYS A 169 -3.71 21.77 16.64
CA LYS A 169 -3.21 22.01 15.28
C LYS A 169 -2.57 23.39 15.12
N LYS A 170 -3.15 24.43 15.72
CA LYS A 170 -2.61 25.80 15.66
C LYS A 170 -1.30 25.96 16.43
N ALA A 171 -1.06 25.13 17.45
CA ALA A 171 0.18 25.14 18.22
C ALA A 171 1.32 24.33 17.57
N LYS A 172 1.04 23.54 16.53
CA LYS A 172 2.00 22.65 15.86
C LYS A 172 2.44 23.13 14.47
N GLY A 173 1.88 24.23 13.97
CA GLY A 173 2.27 24.89 12.71
C GLY A 173 2.69 26.31 12.98
#